data_AF-A0A1G4Q5Z0-F1
#
_entry.id   AF-A0A1G4Q5Z0-F1
#
_cell.length_a   1.000
_cell.length_b   1.000
_cell.length_c   1.000
_cell.angle_alpha   90.00
_cell.angle_beta   90.00
_cell.angle_gamma   90.00
#
_symmetry.space_group_name_H-M   'P 1'
#
loop_
_entity.id
_entity.type
_entity.pdbx_description
1 polymer ?
#
loop_
_entity_poly.entity_id
_entity_poly.type
_entity_poly.pdbx_seq_one_letter_code
_entity_poly.pdbx_strand_id
1 'polypeptide(L)' 'MIKFPKNYISKIHIAKEYEDVTTKWDKEYSLFRKIHGKNKTLENWLEYMEKEENQKIKELANKFIQKRKPRSTY' A
#
# COMPACT_ATOMS: atom_id res chain seq x y z
N MET A 1 38.74 3.98 14.44
CA MET A 1 37.27 4.13 14.37
C MET A 1 36.94 5.14 13.29
N ILE A 2 36.45 4.67 12.14
CA ILE A 2 35.97 5.54 11.05
C ILE A 2 34.64 6.13 11.52
N LYS A 3 34.61 7.44 11.81
CA LYS A 3 33.38 8.16 12.18
C LYS A 3 32.65 8.51 10.88
N PHE A 4 31.62 7.73 10.55
CA PHE A 4 30.75 8.07 9.42
C PHE A 4 29.93 9.33 9.76
N PRO A 5 29.95 10.38 8.92
CA PRO A 5 29.16 11.57 9.16
C PRO A 5 27.67 11.20 9.14
N LYS A 6 26.87 11.78 10.06
CA LYS A 6 25.43 11.48 10.25
C LYS A 6 24.61 11.54 8.95
N ASN A 7 25.04 12.34 7.97
CA ASN A 7 24.42 12.46 6.64
C ASN A 7 24.63 11.25 5.71
N TYR A 8 25.60 10.39 5.98
CA TYR A 8 25.88 9.21 5.17
C TYR A 8 24.95 8.05 5.59
N ILE A 9 24.69 7.93 6.89
CA ILE A 9 23.77 6.93 7.46
C ILE A 9 22.33 7.21 7.02
N SER A 10 21.90 8.48 6.98
CA SER A 10 20.55 8.84 6.53
C SER A 10 20.32 8.53 5.05
N LYS A 11 21.30 8.81 4.17
CA LYS A 11 21.21 8.46 2.74
C LYS A 11 21.14 6.95 2.51
N ILE A 12 21.93 6.16 3.25
CA ILE A 12 21.88 4.69 3.18
C ILE A 12 20.52 4.17 3.67
N HIS A 13 19.98 4.75 4.74
CA HIS A 13 18.67 4.36 5.26
C HIS A 13 17.55 4.65 4.26
N ILE A 14 17.55 5.85 3.68
CA ILE A 14 16.58 6.25 2.65
C ILE A 14 16.67 5.34 1.43
N ALA A 15 17.89 5.06 0.94
CA ALA A 15 18.09 4.16 -0.20
C ALA A 15 17.55 2.74 0.08
N LYS A 16 17.78 2.24 1.31
CA LYS A 16 17.28 0.94 1.75
C LYS A 16 15.75 0.90 1.86
N GLU A 17 15.12 1.94 2.40
CA GLU A 17 13.66 2.04 2.47
C GLU A 17 13.03 2.04 1.06
N TYR A 18 13.61 2.79 0.11
CA TYR A 18 13.16 2.75 -1.28
C TYR A 18 13.33 1.38 -1.91
N GLU A 19 14.46 0.71 -1.70
CA GLU A 19 14.70 -0.65 -2.20
C GLU A 19 13.70 -1.67 -1.63
N ASP A 20 13.41 -1.57 -0.33
CA ASP A 20 12.45 -2.43 0.37
C ASP A 20 11.02 -2.22 -0.18
N VAL A 21 10.60 -0.98 -0.40
CA VAL A 21 9.30 -0.64 -0.99
C VAL A 21 9.22 -1.16 -2.42
N THR A 22 10.25 -0.94 -3.23
CA THR A 22 10.27 -1.37 -4.64
C THR A 22 10.21 -2.90 -4.74
N THR A 23 10.96 -3.61 -3.89
CA THR A 23 10.94 -5.07 -3.80
C THR A 23 9.56 -5.60 -3.38
N LYS A 24 8.89 -4.91 -2.46
CA LYS A 24 7.53 -5.25 -2.04
C LYS A 24 6.55 -5.12 -3.20
N TRP A 25 6.62 -4.02 -3.94
CA TRP A 25 5.75 -3.75 -5.09
C TRP A 25 5.95 -4.79 -6.21
N ASP A 26 7.19 -5.18 -6.50
CA ASP A 26 7.46 -6.22 -7.49
C ASP A 26 6.87 -7.58 -7.11
N LYS A 27 6.95 -7.94 -5.82
CA LYS A 27 6.31 -9.16 -5.29
C LYS A 27 4.79 -9.11 -5.41
N GLU A 28 4.17 -7.98 -5.04
CA GLU A 28 2.73 -7.80 -5.10
C GLU A 28 2.22 -7.83 -6.55
N TYR A 29 2.90 -7.14 -7.47
CA TYR A 29 2.58 -7.19 -8.90
C TYR A 29 2.74 -8.59 -9.49
N SER A 30 3.79 -9.31 -9.08
CA SER A 30 4.01 -10.70 -9.50
C SER A 30 2.91 -11.63 -9.01
N LEU A 31 2.40 -11.44 -7.78
CA LEU A 31 1.25 -12.18 -7.25
C LEU A 31 -0.03 -11.82 -8.01
N PHE A 32 -0.26 -10.54 -8.28
CA PHE A 32 -1.41 -10.08 -9.07
C PHE A 32 -1.46 -10.75 -10.45
N ARG A 33 -0.33 -10.81 -11.17
CA ARG A 33 -0.26 -11.50 -12.47
C ARG A 33 -0.49 -13.01 -12.36
N LYS A 34 -0.12 -13.64 -11.25
CA LYS A 34 -0.42 -15.07 -11.02
C LYS A 34 -1.91 -15.32 -10.82
N ILE A 35 -2.60 -14.43 -10.09
CA ILE A 35 -4.02 -14.59 -9.74
C ILE A 35 -4.94 -14.17 -10.89
N HIS A 36 -4.66 -13.03 -11.53
CA HIS A 36 -5.54 -12.42 -12.55
C HIS A 36 -5.12 -12.73 -13.99
N GLY A 37 -4.03 -13.49 -14.17
CA GLY A 37 -3.54 -13.95 -15.46
C GLY A 37 -2.32 -13.17 -15.96
N LYS A 38 -1.45 -13.89 -16.71
CA LYS A 38 -0.17 -13.37 -17.20
C LYS A 38 -0.28 -12.21 -18.19
N ASN A 39 -1.45 -12.01 -18.79
CA ASN A 39 -1.72 -10.94 -19.76
C ASN A 39 -2.03 -9.59 -19.11
N LYS A 40 -2.06 -9.52 -17.77
CA LYS A 40 -2.31 -8.28 -17.05
C LYS A 40 -1.05 -7.41 -17.01
N THR A 41 -1.24 -6.14 -17.37
CA THR A 41 -0.20 -5.11 -17.40
C THR A 41 -0.07 -4.42 -16.04
N LEU A 42 0.94 -3.56 -15.91
CA LEU A 42 1.13 -2.73 -14.72
C LEU A 42 -0.07 -1.81 -14.50
N GLU A 43 -0.64 -1.23 -15.56
CA GLU A 43 -1.84 -0.38 -15.48
C GLU A 43 -3.03 -1.12 -14.88
N ASN A 44 -3.24 -2.38 -15.28
CA ASN A 44 -4.31 -3.21 -14.69
C ASN A 44 -4.11 -3.42 -13.19
N TRP A 45 -2.85 -3.54 -12.75
CA TRP A 45 -2.53 -3.69 -11.33
C TRP A 45 -2.75 -2.38 -10.56
N LEU A 46 -2.35 -1.24 -11.13
CA LEU A 46 -2.58 0.07 -10.52
C LEU A 46 -4.08 0.37 -10.38
N GLU A 47 -4.87 0.09 -11.42
CA GLU A 47 -6.33 0.23 -11.37
C GLU A 47 -6.96 -0.70 -10.32
N TYR A 48 -6.45 -1.93 -10.19
CA TYR A 48 -6.88 -2.84 -9.14
C TYR A 48 -6.57 -2.30 -7.75
N MET A 49 -5.35 -1.79 -7.52
CA MET A 49 -4.93 -1.22 -6.24
C MET A 49 -5.77 0.01 -5.87
N GLU A 50 -6.06 0.89 -6.83
CA GLU A 50 -6.90 2.06 -6.63
C GLU A 50 -8.34 1.66 -6.26
N LYS A 51 -8.91 0.64 -6.91
CA LYS A 51 -10.25 0.14 -6.57
C LYS A 51 -10.29 -0.45 -5.17
N GLU A 52 -9.31 -1.26 -4.80
CA GLU A 52 -9.17 -1.86 -3.48
C GLU A 52 -9.04 -0.80 -2.38
N GLU A 53 -8.21 0.22 -2.61
CA GLU A 53 -8.05 1.34 -1.69
C GLU A 53 -9.35 2.12 -1.52
N ASN A 54 -10.01 2.48 -2.62
CA ASN A 54 -11.29 3.17 -2.60
C ASN A 54 -12.38 2.35 -1.89
N GLN A 55 -12.39 1.03 -2.04
CA GLN A 55 -13.31 0.16 -1.31
C GLN A 55 -13.03 0.17 0.19
N LYS A 56 -11.76 0.04 0.61
CA LYS A 56 -11.38 0.12 2.03
C LYS A 56 -11.73 1.47 2.65
N ILE A 57 -11.52 2.57 1.93
CA ILE A 57 -11.93 3.91 2.36
C ILE A 57 -13.45 3.98 2.54
N LYS A 58 -14.22 3.45 1.59
CA LYS A 58 -15.69 3.39 1.69
C LYS A 58 -16.15 2.55 2.88
N GLU A 59 -15.56 1.37 3.09
CA GLU A 59 -15.88 0.50 4.24
C GLU A 59 -15.56 1.18 5.56
N LEU A 60 -14.41 1.86 5.64
CA LEU A 60 -14.01 2.62 6.81
C LEU A 60 -14.98 3.77 7.08
N ALA A 61 -15.31 4.57 6.06
CA ALA A 61 -16.30 5.64 6.16
C ALA A 61 -17.67 5.12 6.61
N ASN A 62 -18.13 3.99 6.06
CA ASN A 62 -19.38 3.35 6.46
C ASN A 62 -19.37 2.91 7.92
N LYS A 63 -18.27 2.31 8.41
CA LYS A 63 -18.10 1.98 9.84
C LYS A 63 -18.14 3.22 10.72
N PHE A 64 -17.54 4.32 10.30
CA PHE A 64 -17.58 5.59 11.03
C PHE A 64 -18.98 6.21 11.06
N ILE A 65 -19.73 6.15 9.97
CA ILE A 65 -21.12 6.64 9.89
C ILE A 65 -22.03 5.77 10.77
N GLN A 66 -21.89 4.44 10.73
CA GLN A 66 -22.66 3.52 11.58
C GLN A 66 -22.41 3.77 13.07
N LYS A 67 -21.18 4.07 13.48
CA LYS A 67 -20.86 4.44 14.88
C LYS A 67 -21.51 5.75 15.33
N ARG A 68 -21.90 6.64 14.41
CA ARG A 68 -22.53 7.94 14.71
C ARG A 68 -24.06 7.92 14.64
N LYS A 69 -24.68 6.85 14.14
CA LYS A 69 -26.13 6.70 14.27
C LYS A 69 -26.44 6.31 15.73
N PRO A 70 -27.10 7.16 16.53
CA PRO A 70 -27.60 6.71 17.81
C PRO A 70 -28.51 5.51 17.55
N ARG A 71 -28.33 4.45 18.34
CA ARG A 71 -29.20 3.29 18.35
C ARG A 71 -30.61 3.85 18.60
N SER A 72 -31.46 3.83 17.58
CA SER A 72 -32.85 4.28 17.71
C SER A 72 -33.53 3.31 18.66
N THR A 73 -33.55 3.65 19.95
CA THR A 73 -34.43 3.04 20.94
C THR A 73 -35.82 3.58 20.68
N TYR A 74 -36.53 2.91 19.78
CA TYR A 74 -37.98 2.77 19.84
C TYR A 74 -38.28 1.44 20.53
#